data_AF-A0A9D1SUR9-F1
#
_entry.id   AF-A0A9D1SUR9-F1
#
_cell.length_a   1.000
_cell.length_b   1.000
_cell.length_c   1.000
_cell.angle_alpha   90.00
_cell.angle_beta   90.00
_cell.angle_gamma   90.00
#
_symmetry.space_group_name_H-M   'P 1'
#
loop_
_entity.id
_entity.type
_entity.pdbx_description
1 polymer ?
#
loop_
_entity_poly.entity_id
_entity_poly.type
_entity_poly.pdbx_seq_one_letter_code
_entity_poly.pdbx_strand_id
1 'polypeptide(L)'
;NQVTGSGWGAGIYGYYFDGDTTIRISGGTIEGNQSDYDGKAIAIGGEGSSYARLELSGSPVISGDVYYQGEDADGYVIHVTDEFNPTEPITLNREIEKVGITAVEYADGLTPDTAHFTGSRAGDILAVNSEENSLDWAFAAPQVRVEASGTTVHGEGNVTLTAITSHAAEGVTYTYQWHKDGTAITGQTDDTLTVSEAGRYAVKAVAHKGADIASAETESAAVVVTAEGHVYVPTVTKPTCTEQGYTTYTCDICGDSYVTDYTEATGHSFSDKWITDGKNHWHECTVCGAKKDVAAHIFEWNRDSEDANIRHEICSICGYENSSEAIHSTGDSTEVALWLVLMITAGAVAAGAVVYRRKRKA
;
A
#
# COMPACT_ATOMS: atom_id res chain seq x y z
N ASN A 1 -52.36 30.04 -19.91
CA ASN A 1 -53.45 29.13 -19.45
C ASN A 1 -53.08 28.52 -18.10
N GLN A 2 -54.05 28.22 -17.22
CA GLN A 2 -53.80 27.54 -15.94
C GLN A 2 -54.61 26.23 -15.88
N VAL A 3 -53.93 25.10 -15.68
CA VAL A 3 -54.55 23.78 -15.49
C VAL A 3 -54.32 23.33 -14.05
N THR A 4 -55.39 23.25 -13.27
CA THR A 4 -55.36 23.00 -11.79
C THR A 4 -56.05 21.69 -11.38
N GLY A 5 -56.14 20.73 -12.29
CA GLY A 5 -56.75 19.41 -12.05
C GLY A 5 -55.94 18.31 -12.76
N SER A 6 -56.33 17.04 -12.62
CA SER A 6 -55.66 15.92 -13.30
C SER A 6 -55.75 16.08 -14.82
N GLY A 7 -54.69 16.62 -15.43
CA GLY A 7 -54.60 16.90 -16.86
C GLY A 7 -53.29 17.61 -17.22
N TRP A 8 -52.87 17.45 -18.46
CA TRP A 8 -51.67 18.07 -19.02
C TRP A 8 -51.96 19.55 -19.32
N GLY A 9 -50.99 20.43 -19.07
CA GLY A 9 -51.24 21.87 -19.11
C GLY A 9 -50.34 22.63 -20.06
N ALA A 10 -50.69 22.59 -21.34
CA ALA A 10 -49.99 23.35 -22.37
C ALA A 10 -50.70 24.65 -22.73
N GLY A 11 -49.93 25.64 -23.16
CA GLY A 11 -50.45 26.79 -23.88
C GLY A 11 -51.06 26.38 -25.21
N ILE A 12 -50.42 25.43 -25.90
CA ILE A 12 -50.87 24.83 -27.15
C ILE A 12 -50.87 23.31 -27.02
N TYR A 13 -51.99 22.67 -27.28
CA TYR A 13 -52.10 21.21 -27.32
C TYR A 13 -52.46 20.73 -28.72
N GLY A 14 -51.68 19.79 -29.25
CA GLY A 14 -51.95 19.10 -30.50
C GLY A 14 -52.08 17.60 -30.23
N TYR A 15 -53.14 16.99 -30.75
CA TYR A 15 -53.33 15.54 -30.70
C TYR A 15 -53.63 15.01 -32.10
N TYR A 16 -53.02 13.88 -32.45
CA TYR A 16 -53.32 13.19 -33.70
C TYR A 16 -54.66 12.43 -33.57
N PHE A 17 -55.64 12.76 -34.40
CA PHE A 17 -56.91 12.02 -34.48
C PHE A 17 -57.39 11.95 -35.93
N ASP A 18 -57.16 10.82 -36.59
CA ASP A 18 -57.68 10.50 -37.94
C ASP A 18 -57.44 11.59 -39.01
N GLY A 19 -56.24 12.22 -38.99
CA GLY A 19 -55.82 13.27 -39.93
C GLY A 19 -54.55 14.02 -39.50
N ASP A 20 -53.98 14.82 -40.42
CA ASP A 20 -52.74 15.60 -40.21
C ASP A 20 -52.96 16.80 -39.26
N THR A 21 -52.75 16.61 -37.96
CA THR A 21 -52.65 17.74 -37.02
C THR A 21 -51.25 18.34 -37.10
N THR A 22 -51.12 19.57 -37.61
CA THR A 22 -49.83 20.31 -37.61
C THR A 22 -49.92 21.63 -36.87
N ILE A 23 -49.00 21.85 -35.93
CA ILE A 23 -48.78 23.12 -35.23
C ILE A 23 -47.57 23.80 -35.86
N ARG A 24 -47.72 25.05 -36.29
CA ARG A 24 -46.65 25.87 -36.89
C ARG A 24 -46.38 27.09 -36.03
N ILE A 25 -45.16 27.24 -35.54
CA ILE A 25 -44.72 28.38 -34.74
C ILE A 25 -43.51 29.03 -35.42
N SER A 26 -43.70 30.23 -35.97
CA SER A 26 -42.65 30.98 -36.68
C SER A 26 -42.17 32.23 -35.93
N GLY A 27 -42.70 32.49 -34.73
CA GLY A 27 -42.42 33.70 -33.94
C GLY A 27 -43.48 33.97 -32.87
N GLY A 28 -43.32 35.09 -32.17
CA GLY A 28 -44.18 35.49 -31.05
C GLY A 28 -43.77 34.86 -29.71
N THR A 29 -44.57 35.10 -28.68
CA THR A 29 -44.28 34.66 -27.30
C THR A 29 -45.36 33.73 -26.78
N ILE A 30 -44.94 32.55 -26.32
CA ILE A 30 -45.75 31.60 -25.56
C ILE A 30 -45.26 31.68 -24.11
N GLU A 31 -46.03 32.34 -23.24
CA GLU A 31 -45.67 32.54 -21.84
C GLU A 31 -46.90 32.52 -20.91
N GLY A 32 -46.67 32.55 -19.60
CA GLY A 32 -47.74 32.61 -18.60
C GLY A 32 -48.60 31.35 -18.54
N ASN A 33 -48.08 30.22 -19.04
CA ASN A 33 -48.72 28.92 -18.92
C ASN A 33 -48.31 28.26 -17.61
N GLN A 34 -49.31 27.71 -16.92
CA GLN A 34 -49.15 27.10 -15.61
C GLN A 34 -49.81 25.72 -15.64
N SER A 35 -49.01 24.71 -15.31
CA SER A 35 -49.41 23.33 -15.20
C SER A 35 -48.68 22.70 -14.02
N ASP A 36 -49.42 21.97 -13.20
CA ASP A 36 -48.86 21.11 -12.15
C ASP A 36 -48.26 19.81 -12.73
N TYR A 37 -48.49 19.54 -14.02
CA TYR A 37 -48.02 18.37 -14.77
C TYR A 37 -47.05 18.78 -15.89
N ASP A 38 -46.59 17.80 -16.69
CA ASP A 38 -45.71 18.02 -17.85
C ASP A 38 -46.40 18.81 -18.98
N GLY A 39 -45.59 19.37 -19.88
CA GLY A 39 -46.06 20.08 -21.08
C GLY A 39 -46.55 21.47 -20.80
N LYS A 40 -45.71 22.29 -20.17
CA LYS A 40 -46.02 23.65 -19.69
C LYS A 40 -46.15 24.66 -20.81
N ALA A 41 -45.55 24.46 -21.98
CA ALA A 41 -45.71 25.38 -23.12
C ALA A 41 -46.50 24.76 -24.27
N ILE A 42 -46.00 23.64 -24.80
CA ILE A 42 -46.61 22.91 -25.90
C ILE A 42 -46.70 21.45 -25.49
N ALA A 43 -47.83 20.81 -25.72
CA ALA A 43 -47.95 19.36 -25.57
C ALA A 43 -48.42 18.75 -26.88
N ILE A 44 -47.67 17.74 -27.34
CA ILE A 44 -47.90 17.02 -28.58
C ILE A 44 -48.23 15.58 -28.20
N GLY A 45 -49.40 15.10 -28.62
CA GLY A 45 -49.84 13.73 -28.35
C GLY A 45 -50.25 12.99 -29.62
N GLY A 46 -50.33 11.66 -29.48
CA GLY A 46 -50.69 10.74 -30.54
C GLY A 46 -51.04 9.36 -30.01
N GLU A 47 -51.23 8.42 -30.93
CA GLU A 47 -51.43 7.00 -30.64
C GLU A 47 -50.61 6.17 -31.65
N GLY A 48 -49.90 5.14 -31.17
CA GLY A 48 -48.96 4.38 -32.00
C GLY A 48 -47.81 5.25 -32.53
N SER A 49 -47.51 5.11 -33.83
CA SER A 49 -46.52 5.91 -34.56
C SER A 49 -47.06 7.23 -35.15
N SER A 50 -48.29 7.61 -34.79
CA SER A 50 -48.96 8.80 -35.37
C SER A 50 -49.10 9.91 -34.34
N TYR A 51 -48.34 10.99 -34.52
CA TYR A 51 -48.29 12.14 -33.62
C TYR A 51 -48.65 13.43 -34.35
N ALA A 52 -49.16 14.41 -33.60
CA ALA A 52 -49.28 15.76 -34.15
C ALA A 52 -47.88 16.29 -34.51
N ARG A 53 -47.79 16.96 -35.65
CA ARG A 53 -46.54 17.53 -36.16
C ARG A 53 -46.31 18.90 -35.56
N LEU A 54 -45.11 19.16 -35.02
CA LEU A 54 -44.67 20.49 -34.61
C LEU A 54 -43.61 21.02 -35.57
N GLU A 55 -43.90 22.14 -36.22
CA GLU A 55 -42.98 22.86 -37.09
C GLU A 55 -42.55 24.17 -36.45
N LEU A 56 -41.24 24.39 -36.34
CA LEU A 56 -40.62 25.60 -35.80
C LEU A 56 -39.84 26.35 -36.89
N SER A 57 -39.85 27.68 -36.81
CA SER A 57 -39.05 28.60 -37.62
C SER A 57 -39.00 29.98 -36.94
N GLY A 58 -38.22 30.91 -37.49
CA GLY A 58 -38.04 32.27 -37.00
C GLY A 58 -37.46 32.33 -35.59
N SER A 59 -37.93 33.29 -34.79
CA SER A 59 -37.42 33.56 -33.43
C SER A 59 -38.55 33.54 -32.40
N PRO A 60 -39.18 32.39 -32.13
CA PRO A 60 -40.21 32.30 -31.10
C PRO A 60 -39.59 32.33 -29.69
N VAL A 61 -40.36 32.84 -28.74
CA VAL A 61 -40.06 32.77 -27.32
C VAL A 61 -41.03 31.78 -26.69
N ILE A 62 -40.52 30.65 -26.20
CA ILE A 62 -41.34 29.58 -25.62
C ILE A 62 -40.92 29.38 -24.17
N SER A 63 -41.74 29.89 -23.23
CA SER A 63 -41.54 29.74 -21.80
C SER A 63 -42.27 28.49 -21.30
N GLY A 64 -41.50 27.48 -20.90
CA GLY A 64 -41.96 26.15 -20.51
C GLY A 64 -41.35 25.08 -21.41
N ASP A 65 -41.77 23.83 -21.25
CA ASP A 65 -41.31 22.72 -22.07
C ASP A 65 -42.27 22.42 -23.24
N VAL A 66 -41.67 21.91 -24.32
CA VAL A 66 -42.37 21.13 -25.35
C VAL A 66 -42.36 19.69 -24.88
N TYR A 67 -43.54 19.20 -24.52
CA TYR A 67 -43.72 17.83 -24.03
C TYR A 67 -44.35 16.95 -25.10
N TYR A 68 -43.75 15.79 -25.27
CA TYR A 68 -44.26 14.75 -26.12
C TYR A 68 -44.89 13.62 -25.30
N GLN A 69 -46.18 13.39 -25.54
CA GLN A 69 -47.02 12.41 -24.86
C GLN A 69 -47.25 11.21 -25.79
N GLY A 70 -46.72 10.04 -25.44
CA GLY A 70 -46.85 8.85 -26.28
C GLY A 70 -46.35 7.58 -25.60
N GLU A 71 -46.79 6.44 -26.15
CA GLU A 71 -46.43 5.11 -25.65
C GLU A 71 -45.26 4.48 -26.43
N ASP A 72 -44.95 5.03 -27.61
CA ASP A 72 -43.93 4.51 -28.52
C ASP A 72 -42.70 5.43 -28.59
N ALA A 73 -41.52 4.84 -28.81
CA ALA A 73 -40.25 5.56 -28.73
C ALA A 73 -39.87 6.31 -30.02
N ASP A 74 -40.70 6.20 -31.07
CA ASP A 74 -40.36 6.48 -32.46
C ASP A 74 -41.11 7.68 -33.06
N GLY A 75 -41.85 8.46 -32.25
CA GLY A 75 -42.76 9.50 -32.74
C GLY A 75 -42.51 10.96 -32.34
N TYR A 76 -41.37 11.28 -31.73
CA TYR A 76 -41.15 12.58 -31.04
C TYR A 76 -40.26 13.56 -31.79
N VAL A 77 -40.63 13.91 -33.01
CA VAL A 77 -39.80 14.77 -33.86
C VAL A 77 -40.36 16.19 -33.94
N ILE A 78 -39.53 17.18 -33.59
CA ILE A 78 -39.73 18.60 -33.96
C ILE A 78 -39.16 18.79 -35.35
N HIS A 79 -39.86 19.53 -36.22
CA HIS A 79 -39.34 19.87 -37.54
C HIS A 79 -38.98 21.36 -37.60
N VAL A 80 -37.69 21.66 -37.74
CA VAL A 80 -37.21 23.00 -38.06
C VAL A 80 -37.29 23.18 -39.56
N THR A 81 -38.20 24.05 -40.01
CA THR A 81 -38.63 24.12 -41.41
C THR A 81 -38.03 25.29 -42.21
N ASP A 82 -37.49 26.28 -41.52
CA ASP A 82 -36.81 27.46 -42.08
C ASP A 82 -35.80 27.99 -41.05
N GLU A 83 -35.12 29.09 -41.33
CA GLU A 83 -34.22 29.78 -40.41
C GLU A 83 -34.84 29.86 -39.01
N PHE A 84 -34.13 29.34 -38.00
CA PHE A 84 -34.62 29.21 -36.64
C PHE A 84 -33.56 29.70 -35.67
N ASN A 85 -33.92 30.73 -34.91
CA ASN A 85 -33.03 31.45 -34.01
C ASN A 85 -33.80 31.91 -32.77
N PRO A 86 -34.21 30.99 -31.88
CA PRO A 86 -34.93 31.31 -30.66
C PRO A 86 -34.03 32.16 -29.73
N THR A 87 -34.61 33.08 -28.97
CA THR A 87 -33.83 33.96 -28.08
C THR A 87 -33.32 33.25 -26.83
N GLU A 88 -33.96 32.14 -26.46
CA GLU A 88 -33.58 31.26 -25.37
C GLU A 88 -33.77 29.80 -25.83
N PRO A 89 -32.97 28.84 -25.34
CA PRO A 89 -33.14 27.44 -25.70
C PRO A 89 -34.54 26.93 -25.32
N ILE A 90 -35.16 26.16 -26.20
CA ILE A 90 -36.44 25.52 -25.94
C ILE A 90 -36.23 24.21 -25.20
N THR A 91 -36.82 24.08 -24.01
CA THR A 91 -36.76 22.84 -23.23
C THR A 91 -37.65 21.76 -23.84
N LEU A 92 -37.09 20.58 -24.06
CA LEU A 92 -37.77 19.40 -24.58
C LEU A 92 -37.98 18.40 -23.45
N ASN A 93 -39.20 17.88 -23.34
CA ASN A 93 -39.59 16.88 -22.36
C ASN A 93 -40.26 15.69 -23.06
N ARG A 94 -40.07 14.50 -22.51
CA ARG A 94 -40.50 13.24 -23.10
C ARG A 94 -40.87 12.26 -22.01
N GLU A 95 -41.79 11.37 -22.29
CA GLU A 95 -42.15 10.29 -21.37
C GLU A 95 -41.09 9.18 -21.36
N ILE A 96 -40.64 8.77 -22.56
CA ILE A 96 -39.73 7.65 -22.79
C ILE A 96 -38.30 8.13 -22.93
N GLU A 97 -37.39 7.64 -22.09
CA GLU A 97 -35.97 8.05 -22.05
C GLU A 97 -35.07 7.25 -23.00
N LYS A 98 -35.44 7.11 -24.27
CA LYS A 98 -34.60 6.39 -25.24
C LYS A 98 -33.55 7.32 -25.85
N VAL A 99 -32.28 6.92 -25.85
CA VAL A 99 -31.20 7.66 -26.52
C VAL A 99 -30.90 7.08 -27.91
N GLY A 100 -30.24 7.86 -28.76
CA GLY A 100 -29.93 7.50 -30.15
C GLY A 100 -31.15 7.54 -31.09
N ILE A 101 -32.18 8.30 -30.72
CA ILE A 101 -33.36 8.56 -31.55
C ILE A 101 -33.47 10.06 -31.82
N THR A 102 -34.00 10.41 -32.98
CA THR A 102 -34.18 11.78 -33.42
C THR A 102 -35.17 12.55 -32.53
N ALA A 103 -34.76 13.73 -32.07
CA ALA A 103 -35.60 14.68 -31.33
C ALA A 103 -36.03 15.86 -32.22
N VAL A 104 -35.10 16.33 -33.06
CA VAL A 104 -35.31 17.49 -33.94
C VAL A 104 -34.71 17.20 -35.30
N GLU A 105 -35.50 17.36 -36.36
CA GLU A 105 -35.05 17.32 -37.75
C GLU A 105 -35.01 18.71 -38.35
N TYR A 106 -34.05 18.93 -39.24
CA TYR A 106 -33.87 20.20 -39.92
C TYR A 106 -34.13 20.02 -41.42
N ALA A 107 -34.88 20.96 -42.01
CA ALA A 107 -35.07 21.02 -43.45
C ALA A 107 -33.73 21.17 -44.19
N ASP A 108 -33.70 20.71 -45.46
CA ASP A 108 -32.52 20.76 -46.31
C ASP A 108 -31.90 22.17 -46.35
N GLY A 109 -30.59 22.24 -46.12
CA GLY A 109 -29.82 23.48 -46.14
C GLY A 109 -29.73 24.21 -44.79
N LEU A 110 -30.46 23.75 -43.77
CA LEU A 110 -30.27 24.19 -42.39
C LEU A 110 -29.23 23.32 -41.68
N THR A 111 -28.60 23.87 -40.63
CA THR A 111 -27.60 23.15 -39.82
C THR A 111 -28.17 22.93 -38.42
N PRO A 112 -28.10 21.70 -37.87
CA PRO A 112 -28.53 21.42 -36.50
C PRO A 112 -27.70 22.21 -35.49
N ASP A 113 -28.36 22.83 -34.50
CA ASP A 113 -27.70 23.58 -33.44
C ASP A 113 -28.23 23.16 -32.06
N THR A 114 -27.34 22.58 -31.25
CA THR A 114 -27.64 22.15 -29.89
C THR A 114 -27.93 23.31 -28.94
N ALA A 115 -27.55 24.55 -29.27
CA ALA A 115 -27.86 25.72 -28.44
C ALA A 115 -29.35 26.09 -28.48
N HIS A 116 -30.10 25.65 -29.49
CA HIS A 116 -31.52 25.99 -29.62
C HIS A 116 -32.43 25.19 -28.69
N PHE A 117 -31.94 24.09 -28.12
CA PHE A 117 -32.78 23.13 -27.40
C PHE A 117 -32.07 22.56 -26.18
N THR A 118 -32.82 22.23 -25.12
CA THR A 118 -32.29 21.56 -23.92
C THR A 118 -33.19 20.40 -23.50
N GLY A 119 -32.64 19.41 -22.77
CA GLY A 119 -33.45 18.38 -22.13
C GLY A 119 -34.05 18.85 -20.81
N SER A 120 -35.27 18.40 -20.47
CA SER A 120 -35.93 18.73 -19.20
C SER A 120 -35.34 18.01 -17.99
N ARG A 121 -34.69 16.85 -18.20
CA ARG A 121 -34.16 15.99 -17.13
C ARG A 121 -32.65 16.15 -17.00
N ALA A 122 -32.14 15.98 -15.78
CA ALA A 122 -30.71 15.99 -15.54
C ALA A 122 -30.02 14.90 -16.37
N GLY A 123 -29.00 15.28 -17.14
CA GLY A 123 -28.24 14.39 -18.02
C GLY A 123 -28.81 14.23 -19.43
N ASP A 124 -30.06 14.63 -19.70
CA ASP A 124 -30.60 14.64 -21.06
C ASP A 124 -29.94 15.77 -21.86
N ILE A 125 -29.37 15.41 -23.00
CA ILE A 125 -28.79 16.34 -23.96
C ILE A 125 -29.23 15.97 -25.38
N LEU A 126 -28.93 16.87 -26.31
CA LEU A 126 -29.08 16.61 -27.73
C LEU A 126 -27.70 16.58 -28.39
N ALA A 127 -27.47 15.57 -29.21
CA ALA A 127 -26.25 15.40 -29.98
C ALA A 127 -26.52 15.64 -31.46
N VAL A 128 -25.60 16.31 -32.15
CA VAL A 128 -25.70 16.53 -33.60
C VAL A 128 -25.51 15.20 -34.32
N ASN A 129 -26.49 14.84 -35.15
CA ASN A 129 -26.37 13.78 -36.14
C ASN A 129 -26.34 14.43 -37.53
N SER A 130 -25.12 14.64 -38.03
CA SER A 130 -24.89 15.30 -39.32
C SER A 130 -25.29 14.45 -40.52
N GLU A 131 -25.43 13.13 -40.36
CA GLU A 131 -25.83 12.23 -41.45
C GLU A 131 -27.33 12.37 -41.76
N GLU A 132 -28.15 12.49 -40.72
CA GLU A 132 -29.61 12.64 -40.80
C GLU A 132 -30.07 14.10 -40.72
N ASN A 133 -29.14 15.06 -40.69
CA ASN A 133 -29.41 16.50 -40.50
C ASN A 133 -30.33 16.76 -39.29
N SER A 134 -30.01 16.12 -38.16
CA SER A 134 -30.87 16.10 -36.97
C SER A 134 -30.11 16.36 -35.67
N LEU A 135 -30.89 16.54 -34.60
CA LEU A 135 -30.45 16.42 -33.22
C LEU A 135 -31.10 15.18 -32.61
N ASP A 136 -30.26 14.30 -32.08
CA ASP A 136 -30.69 13.05 -31.47
C ASP A 136 -30.58 13.14 -29.95
N TRP A 137 -31.52 12.49 -29.27
CA TRP A 137 -31.47 12.35 -27.83
C TRP A 137 -30.21 11.59 -27.40
N ALA A 138 -29.45 12.16 -26.49
CA ALA A 138 -28.25 11.56 -25.94
C ALA A 138 -28.17 11.76 -24.42
N PHE A 139 -27.29 11.00 -23.78
CA PHE A 139 -27.01 11.12 -22.35
C PHE A 139 -25.64 11.77 -22.16
N ALA A 140 -25.58 12.77 -21.29
CA ALA A 140 -24.37 13.56 -21.07
C ALA A 140 -23.20 12.67 -20.61
N ALA A 141 -22.01 12.96 -21.14
CA ALA A 141 -20.80 12.24 -20.76
C ALA A 141 -20.40 12.59 -19.32
N PRO A 142 -19.85 11.63 -18.54
CA PRO A 142 -19.43 11.90 -17.17
C PRO A 142 -18.21 12.82 -17.13
N GLN A 143 -17.99 13.44 -15.97
CA GLN A 143 -16.69 13.99 -15.62
C GLN A 143 -15.85 12.89 -14.96
N VAL A 144 -14.58 12.77 -15.33
CA VAL A 144 -13.66 11.76 -14.79
C VAL A 144 -12.27 12.34 -14.54
N ARG A 145 -11.69 12.00 -13.40
CA ARG A 145 -10.28 12.24 -13.08
C ARG A 145 -9.67 11.03 -12.38
N VAL A 146 -8.35 10.99 -12.28
CA VAL A 146 -7.61 9.95 -11.56
C VAL A 146 -6.93 10.56 -10.34
N GLU A 147 -7.10 9.93 -9.19
CA GLU A 147 -6.33 10.20 -7.98
C GLU A 147 -5.33 9.06 -7.77
N ALA A 148 -4.11 9.38 -7.35
CA ALA A 148 -3.03 8.40 -7.19
C ALA A 148 -2.55 8.39 -5.74
N SER A 149 -2.30 7.20 -5.18
CA SER A 149 -1.71 7.05 -3.84
C SER A 149 -0.25 7.53 -3.79
N GLY A 150 0.40 7.56 -4.94
CA GLY A 150 1.74 8.11 -5.19
C GLY A 150 1.99 8.16 -6.70
N THR A 151 3.13 8.68 -7.12
CA THR A 151 3.50 8.76 -8.55
C THR A 151 4.82 8.08 -8.87
N THR A 152 5.49 7.52 -7.87
CA THR A 152 6.78 6.84 -8.04
C THR A 152 6.66 5.44 -7.48
N VAL A 153 6.95 4.44 -8.30
CA VAL A 153 7.15 3.06 -7.88
C VAL A 153 8.62 2.88 -7.50
N HIS A 154 8.89 2.32 -6.33
CA HIS A 154 10.25 2.01 -5.88
C HIS A 154 10.43 0.50 -5.74
N GLY A 155 11.42 -0.07 -6.44
CA GLY A 155 11.67 -1.52 -6.43
C GLY A 155 10.41 -2.32 -6.84
N GLU A 156 10.02 -3.30 -6.02
CA GLU A 156 8.80 -4.12 -6.21
C GLU A 156 7.51 -3.46 -5.67
N GLY A 157 7.57 -2.16 -5.35
CA GLY A 157 6.42 -1.41 -4.87
C GLY A 157 5.29 -1.28 -5.91
N ASN A 158 4.19 -0.69 -5.49
CA ASN A 158 3.08 -0.37 -6.37
C ASN A 158 2.44 0.97 -6.00
N VAL A 159 1.73 1.53 -6.98
CA VAL A 159 0.88 2.71 -6.86
C VAL A 159 -0.54 2.27 -7.16
N THR A 160 -1.51 2.78 -6.39
CA THR A 160 -2.93 2.61 -6.67
C THR A 160 -3.47 3.88 -7.29
N LEU A 161 -4.12 3.73 -8.45
CA LEU A 161 -4.86 4.77 -9.15
C LEU A 161 -6.35 4.54 -8.92
N THR A 162 -7.10 5.59 -8.60
CA THR A 162 -8.54 5.54 -8.36
C THR A 162 -9.25 6.50 -9.30
N ALA A 163 -10.20 5.99 -10.07
CA ALA A 163 -11.09 6.78 -10.91
C ALA A 163 -12.12 7.50 -10.04
N ILE A 164 -12.21 8.82 -10.18
CA ILE A 164 -13.25 9.63 -9.54
C ILE A 164 -14.17 10.17 -10.63
N THR A 165 -15.42 9.71 -10.60
CA THR A 165 -16.46 10.07 -11.56
C THR A 165 -17.57 10.88 -10.94
N SER A 166 -18.19 11.74 -11.75
CA SER A 166 -19.41 12.46 -11.38
C SER A 166 -20.26 12.74 -12.60
N HIS A 167 -21.56 12.84 -12.39
CA HIS A 167 -22.55 13.13 -13.41
C HIS A 167 -23.66 14.01 -12.83
N ALA A 168 -24.32 14.83 -13.67
CA ALA A 168 -25.38 15.73 -13.22
C ALA A 168 -26.68 14.98 -12.84
N ALA A 169 -26.94 13.85 -13.49
CA ALA A 169 -28.05 12.95 -13.14
C ALA A 169 -27.70 12.09 -11.93
N GLU A 170 -28.69 11.87 -11.05
CA GLU A 170 -28.59 10.97 -9.90
C GLU A 170 -28.82 9.51 -10.28
N GLY A 171 -28.36 8.57 -9.44
CA GLY A 171 -28.58 7.13 -9.64
C GLY A 171 -27.82 6.52 -10.81
N VAL A 172 -26.82 7.23 -11.34
CA VAL A 172 -25.97 6.80 -12.45
C VAL A 172 -24.91 5.80 -11.99
N THR A 173 -24.68 4.77 -12.79
CA THR A 173 -23.56 3.83 -12.63
C THR A 173 -22.49 4.07 -13.70
N TYR A 174 -21.29 3.53 -13.52
CA TYR A 174 -20.16 3.76 -14.42
C TYR A 174 -19.49 2.46 -14.82
N THR A 175 -19.01 2.40 -16.06
CA THR A 175 -18.08 1.37 -16.55
C THR A 175 -16.75 2.01 -16.89
N TYR A 176 -15.65 1.31 -16.59
CA TYR A 176 -14.29 1.82 -16.77
C TYR A 176 -13.47 0.97 -17.74
N GLN A 177 -12.50 1.60 -18.40
CA GLN A 177 -11.42 0.92 -19.11
C GLN A 177 -10.11 1.70 -18.91
N TRP A 178 -9.16 1.10 -18.22
CA TRP A 178 -7.84 1.70 -17.99
C TRP A 178 -6.96 1.60 -19.23
N HIS A 179 -6.11 2.61 -19.43
CA HIS A 179 -5.15 2.71 -20.52
C HIS A 179 -3.75 3.04 -19.97
N LYS A 180 -2.71 2.45 -20.57
CA LYS A 180 -1.29 2.76 -20.35
C LYS A 180 -0.69 3.24 -21.67
N ASP A 181 -0.12 4.44 -21.68
CA ASP A 181 0.51 5.07 -22.85
C ASP A 181 -0.41 5.06 -24.08
N GLY A 182 -1.70 5.35 -23.84
CA GLY A 182 -2.76 5.37 -24.87
C GLY A 182 -3.29 4.00 -25.30
N THR A 183 -2.75 2.90 -24.77
CA THR A 183 -3.19 1.54 -25.09
C THR A 183 -4.07 0.97 -23.97
N ALA A 184 -5.20 0.38 -24.32
CA ALA A 184 -6.09 -0.25 -23.34
C ALA A 184 -5.40 -1.39 -22.59
N ILE A 185 -5.57 -1.44 -21.27
CA ILE A 185 -5.07 -2.51 -20.41
C ILE A 185 -6.18 -3.57 -20.29
N THR A 186 -5.97 -4.71 -20.94
CA THR A 186 -6.99 -5.76 -21.04
C THR A 186 -7.51 -6.20 -19.67
N GLY A 187 -8.84 -6.19 -19.52
CA GLY A 187 -9.54 -6.68 -18.33
C GLY A 187 -9.50 -5.74 -17.11
N GLN A 188 -8.89 -4.56 -17.23
CA GLN A 188 -8.88 -3.58 -16.15
C GLN A 188 -10.09 -2.64 -16.26
N THR A 189 -11.18 -3.05 -15.62
CA THR A 189 -12.49 -2.38 -15.69
C THR A 189 -13.03 -1.90 -14.34
N ASP A 190 -12.28 -2.12 -13.26
CA ASP A 190 -12.62 -1.62 -11.93
C ASP A 190 -12.35 -0.12 -11.82
N ASP A 191 -12.93 0.52 -10.80
CA ASP A 191 -12.69 1.93 -10.47
C ASP A 191 -11.28 2.18 -9.89
N THR A 192 -10.51 1.12 -9.67
CA THR A 192 -9.13 1.17 -9.20
C THR A 192 -8.19 0.37 -10.10
N LEU A 193 -6.94 0.81 -10.18
CA LEU A 193 -5.86 0.11 -10.89
C LEU A 193 -4.59 0.15 -10.04
N THR A 194 -4.02 -1.02 -9.78
CA THR A 194 -2.70 -1.14 -9.15
C THR A 194 -1.63 -1.29 -10.21
N VAL A 195 -0.61 -0.42 -10.18
CA VAL A 195 0.47 -0.37 -11.17
C VAL A 195 1.83 -0.49 -10.49
N SER A 196 2.74 -1.24 -11.09
CA SER A 196 4.13 -1.42 -10.64
C SER A 196 5.16 -0.99 -11.69
N GLU A 197 4.69 -0.38 -12.79
CA GLU A 197 5.53 0.03 -13.91
C GLU A 197 5.38 1.53 -14.15
N ALA A 198 6.44 2.14 -14.66
CA ALA A 198 6.36 3.49 -15.19
C ALA A 198 5.45 3.54 -16.43
N GLY A 199 4.75 4.65 -16.61
CA GLY A 199 3.85 4.87 -17.73
C GLY A 199 2.91 6.05 -17.53
N ARG A 200 2.19 6.41 -18.59
CA ARG A 200 1.12 7.40 -18.56
C ARG A 200 -0.22 6.68 -18.47
N TYR A 201 -0.91 6.82 -17.34
CA TYR A 201 -2.15 6.10 -17.07
C TYR A 201 -3.35 7.02 -17.16
N ALA A 202 -4.35 6.62 -17.93
CA ALA A 202 -5.64 7.29 -18.04
C ALA A 202 -6.76 6.26 -17.90
N VAL A 203 -7.93 6.71 -17.50
CA VAL A 203 -9.14 5.87 -17.46
C VAL A 203 -10.19 6.49 -18.36
N LYS A 204 -10.87 5.64 -19.11
CA LYS A 204 -12.07 6.03 -19.84
C LYS A 204 -13.30 5.54 -19.11
N ALA A 205 -14.33 6.38 -19.06
CA ALA A 205 -15.56 6.11 -18.32
C ALA A 205 -16.80 6.37 -19.17
N VAL A 206 -17.80 5.52 -19.01
CA VAL A 206 -19.15 5.69 -19.58
C VAL A 206 -20.16 5.71 -18.43
N ALA A 207 -21.06 6.68 -18.44
CA ALA A 207 -22.16 6.79 -17.50
C ALA A 207 -23.38 6.01 -18.01
N HIS A 208 -24.05 5.29 -17.10
CA HIS A 208 -25.23 4.50 -17.41
C HIS A 208 -26.40 4.90 -16.52
N LYS A 209 -27.59 5.00 -17.11
CA LYS A 209 -28.87 5.15 -16.40
C LYS A 209 -29.72 3.92 -16.69
N GLY A 210 -29.77 2.99 -15.74
CA GLY A 210 -30.33 1.66 -16.01
C GLY A 210 -29.46 0.87 -16.99
N ALA A 211 -30.05 -0.11 -17.68
CA ALA A 211 -29.33 -0.99 -18.60
C ALA A 211 -29.26 -0.47 -20.04
N ASP A 212 -30.18 0.41 -20.43
CA ASP A 212 -30.44 0.75 -21.83
C ASP A 212 -29.92 2.14 -22.24
N ILE A 213 -29.51 2.97 -21.27
CA ILE A 213 -29.03 4.33 -21.52
C ILE A 213 -27.56 4.41 -21.14
N ALA A 214 -26.73 4.71 -22.13
CA ALA A 214 -25.29 4.94 -21.96
C ALA A 214 -24.92 6.31 -22.54
N SER A 215 -23.97 6.98 -21.89
CA SER A 215 -23.37 8.21 -22.41
C SER A 215 -22.31 7.93 -23.48
N ALA A 216 -21.84 8.99 -24.13
CA ALA A 216 -20.53 8.94 -24.78
C ALA A 216 -19.41 8.68 -23.74
N GLU A 217 -18.27 8.17 -24.21
CA GLU A 217 -17.09 7.92 -23.39
C GLU A 217 -16.33 9.21 -23.08
N THR A 218 -15.91 9.40 -21.82
CA THR A 218 -14.97 10.46 -21.42
C THR A 218 -13.64 9.84 -20.99
N GLU A 219 -12.53 10.37 -21.48
CA GLU A 219 -11.17 10.02 -21.04
C GLU A 219 -10.63 11.02 -20.02
N SER A 220 -10.03 10.52 -18.94
CA SER A 220 -9.38 11.35 -17.94
C SER A 220 -8.08 11.98 -18.46
N ALA A 221 -7.62 13.05 -17.81
CA ALA A 221 -6.22 13.44 -17.91
C ALA A 221 -5.32 12.29 -17.45
N ALA A 222 -4.15 12.13 -18.09
CA ALA A 222 -3.22 11.07 -17.75
C ALA A 222 -2.37 11.41 -16.51
N VAL A 223 -2.24 10.45 -15.60
CA VAL A 223 -1.29 10.48 -14.48
C VAL A 223 0.01 9.83 -14.92
N VAL A 224 1.13 10.51 -14.68
CA VAL A 224 2.47 9.97 -14.98
C VAL A 224 3.00 9.24 -13.76
N VAL A 225 3.24 7.95 -13.91
CA VAL A 225 3.92 7.12 -12.90
C VAL A 225 5.36 6.90 -13.35
N THR A 226 6.31 7.14 -12.46
CA THR A 226 7.75 6.88 -12.66
C THR A 226 8.17 5.65 -11.88
N ALA A 227 9.33 5.08 -12.24
CA ALA A 227 9.93 3.97 -11.52
C ALA A 227 11.37 4.34 -11.13
N GLU A 228 11.72 4.07 -9.88
CA GLU A 228 13.05 4.30 -9.33
C GLU A 228 13.60 2.99 -8.75
N GLY A 229 14.90 2.75 -8.99
CA GLY A 229 15.62 1.59 -8.46
C GLY A 229 16.11 1.81 -7.04
N HIS A 230 16.70 0.76 -6.47
CA HIS A 230 17.34 0.85 -5.16
C HIS A 230 18.62 1.67 -5.21
N VAL A 231 18.76 2.59 -4.24
CA VAL A 231 20.02 3.25 -3.92
C VAL A 231 20.51 2.66 -2.61
N TYR A 232 21.53 1.81 -2.67
CA TYR A 232 22.06 1.12 -1.49
C TYR A 232 23.22 1.88 -0.86
N VAL A 233 23.15 2.07 0.46
CA VAL A 233 24.20 2.68 1.29
C VAL A 233 24.98 1.56 2.02
N PRO A 234 26.32 1.50 1.88
CA PRO A 234 27.13 0.48 2.54
C PRO A 234 27.43 0.82 4.01
N THR A 235 27.38 -0.21 4.86
CA THR A 235 27.82 -0.17 6.27
C THR A 235 28.77 -1.33 6.52
N VAL A 236 30.00 -1.03 6.95
CA VAL A 236 31.04 -2.05 7.17
C VAL A 236 31.02 -2.55 8.61
N THR A 237 30.82 -3.85 8.77
CA THR A 237 31.03 -4.59 10.02
C THR A 237 32.43 -5.18 10.01
N LYS A 238 33.29 -4.73 10.93
CA LYS A 238 34.68 -5.23 11.01
C LYS A 238 34.72 -6.68 11.54
N PRO A 239 35.66 -7.52 11.08
CA PRO A 239 35.86 -8.84 11.65
C PRO A 239 36.31 -8.75 13.11
N THR A 240 35.95 -9.76 13.89
CA THR A 240 36.43 -9.95 15.27
C THR A 240 37.38 -11.15 15.32
N CYS A 241 37.89 -11.47 16.51
CA CYS A 241 38.74 -12.66 16.70
C CYS A 241 38.05 -13.97 16.28
N THR A 242 36.71 -14.02 16.35
CA THR A 242 35.93 -15.25 16.16
C THR A 242 34.86 -15.14 15.08
N GLU A 243 34.48 -13.92 14.66
CA GLU A 243 33.43 -13.68 13.68
C GLU A 243 34.00 -12.95 12.45
N GLN A 244 33.53 -13.33 11.27
CA GLN A 244 33.86 -12.66 10.02
C GLN A 244 33.28 -11.24 10.00
N GLY A 245 33.99 -10.34 9.33
CA GLY A 245 33.47 -9.03 8.95
C GLY A 245 32.71 -9.12 7.63
N TYR A 246 31.93 -8.10 7.31
CA TYR A 246 31.15 -8.01 6.08
C TYR A 246 30.67 -6.58 5.83
N THR A 247 30.16 -6.30 4.64
CA THR A 247 29.50 -5.04 4.31
C THR A 247 28.02 -5.28 4.08
N THR A 248 27.17 -4.58 4.83
CA THR A 248 25.72 -4.55 4.62
C THR A 248 25.37 -3.37 3.72
N TYR A 249 24.64 -3.62 2.64
CA TYR A 249 24.12 -2.61 1.73
C TYR A 249 22.63 -2.47 1.99
N THR A 250 22.16 -1.28 2.41
CA THR A 250 20.75 -1.04 2.74
C THR A 250 20.18 0.07 1.87
N CYS A 251 18.99 -0.13 1.31
CA CYS A 251 18.29 0.90 0.56
C CYS A 251 17.57 1.87 1.52
N ASP A 252 17.86 3.16 1.44
CA ASP A 252 17.29 4.18 2.34
C ASP A 252 15.78 4.40 2.15
N ILE A 253 15.22 4.01 0.99
CA ILE A 253 13.82 4.25 0.64
C ILE A 253 12.93 3.10 1.13
N CYS A 254 13.30 1.84 0.86
CA CYS A 254 12.49 0.67 1.21
C CYS A 254 13.04 -0.22 2.33
N GLY A 255 14.28 -0.01 2.75
CA GLY A 255 14.94 -0.84 3.77
C GLY A 255 15.39 -2.22 3.28
N ASP A 256 15.24 -2.53 1.98
CA ASP A 256 15.82 -3.74 1.40
C ASP A 256 17.33 -3.77 1.65
N SER A 257 17.87 -4.93 2.00
CA SER A 257 19.29 -5.05 2.29
C SER A 257 19.89 -6.40 1.91
N TYR A 258 21.16 -6.36 1.56
CA TYR A 258 21.96 -7.55 1.33
C TYR A 258 23.35 -7.39 1.94
N VAL A 259 24.00 -8.52 2.19
CA VAL A 259 25.34 -8.58 2.78
C VAL A 259 26.31 -9.19 1.77
N THR A 260 27.48 -8.57 1.61
CA THR A 260 28.57 -9.06 0.76
C THR A 260 29.93 -8.62 1.33
N ASP A 261 31.01 -8.83 0.58
CA ASP A 261 32.37 -8.41 0.93
C ASP A 261 32.84 -9.00 2.28
N TYR A 262 32.58 -10.29 2.47
CA TYR A 262 32.97 -11.01 3.69
C TYR A 262 34.48 -11.02 3.87
N THR A 263 34.92 -10.75 5.10
CA THR A 263 36.32 -10.78 5.52
C THR A 263 36.48 -11.80 6.63
N GLU A 264 37.44 -12.70 6.51
CA GLU A 264 37.69 -13.74 7.52
C GLU A 264 37.92 -13.15 8.92
N ALA A 265 37.58 -13.92 9.95
CA ALA A 265 37.86 -13.54 11.33
C ALA A 265 39.36 -13.27 11.52
N THR A 266 39.72 -12.30 12.36
CA THR A 266 41.12 -11.91 12.55
C THR A 266 41.95 -12.99 13.24
N GLY A 267 41.28 -13.98 13.85
CA GLY A 267 41.90 -14.94 14.74
C GLY A 267 42.35 -14.31 16.05
N HIS A 268 42.90 -15.14 16.93
CA HIS A 268 43.43 -14.69 18.21
C HIS A 268 44.93 -14.42 18.14
N SER A 269 45.36 -13.26 18.62
CA SER A 269 46.76 -12.96 18.93
C SER A 269 47.00 -13.14 20.42
N PHE A 270 47.50 -14.30 20.82
CA PHE A 270 47.79 -14.61 22.22
C PHE A 270 49.15 -14.03 22.64
N SER A 271 49.20 -13.43 23.83
CA SER A 271 50.44 -12.94 24.43
C SER A 271 51.33 -14.08 24.89
N ASP A 272 52.63 -13.98 24.68
CA ASP A 272 53.63 -14.93 25.20
C ASP A 272 53.78 -14.85 26.74
N LYS A 273 53.25 -13.79 27.38
CA LYS A 273 53.27 -13.67 28.84
C LYS A 273 52.21 -14.57 29.46
N TRP A 274 52.62 -15.34 30.48
CA TRP A 274 51.69 -16.06 31.34
C TRP A 274 50.89 -15.10 32.22
N ILE A 275 49.57 -15.21 32.14
CA ILE A 275 48.62 -14.56 33.06
C ILE A 275 48.18 -15.61 34.08
N THR A 276 48.08 -15.21 35.34
CA THR A 276 47.88 -16.14 36.46
C THR A 276 46.76 -15.63 37.38
N ASP A 277 46.00 -16.55 37.95
CA ASP A 277 45.19 -16.31 39.15
C ASP A 277 45.59 -17.30 40.26
N GLY A 278 44.88 -17.30 41.38
CA GLY A 278 45.18 -18.22 42.49
C GLY A 278 44.97 -19.72 42.19
N LYS A 279 44.48 -20.10 41.00
CA LYS A 279 44.17 -21.49 40.63
C LYS A 279 44.85 -21.92 39.33
N ASN A 280 44.92 -21.06 38.31
CA ASN A 280 45.36 -21.40 36.95
C ASN A 280 46.35 -20.37 36.37
N HIS A 281 47.04 -20.79 35.32
CA HIS A 281 47.76 -19.93 34.38
C HIS A 281 47.25 -20.12 32.94
N TRP A 282 47.28 -19.06 32.12
CA TRP A 282 46.85 -19.07 30.72
C TRP A 282 47.57 -18.00 29.87
N HIS A 283 47.54 -18.16 28.56
CA HIS A 283 47.85 -17.10 27.61
C HIS A 283 46.57 -16.36 27.21
N GLU A 284 46.63 -15.03 27.21
CA GLU A 284 45.47 -14.18 26.92
C GLU A 284 45.59 -13.51 25.55
N CYS A 285 44.49 -13.53 24.80
CA CYS A 285 44.38 -12.83 23.53
C CYS A 285 44.42 -11.32 23.78
N THR A 286 45.37 -10.62 23.17
CA THR A 286 45.57 -9.17 23.39
C THR A 286 44.45 -8.31 22.81
N VAL A 287 43.57 -8.88 21.99
CA VAL A 287 42.47 -8.17 21.33
C VAL A 287 41.14 -8.36 22.07
N CYS A 288 40.80 -9.60 22.47
CA CYS A 288 39.49 -9.91 23.05
C CYS A 288 39.51 -10.54 24.45
N GLY A 289 40.69 -10.80 25.02
CA GLY A 289 40.81 -11.42 26.36
C GLY A 289 40.48 -12.92 26.41
N ALA A 290 40.25 -13.56 25.25
CA ALA A 290 40.07 -15.01 25.19
C ALA A 290 41.30 -15.72 25.79
N LYS A 291 41.06 -16.77 26.56
CA LYS A 291 42.11 -17.54 27.24
C LYS A 291 42.45 -18.78 26.42
N LYS A 292 43.74 -19.07 26.26
CA LYS A 292 44.27 -20.29 25.66
C LYS A 292 45.23 -20.96 26.63
N ASP A 293 45.38 -22.27 26.48
CA ASP A 293 46.33 -23.08 27.26
C ASP A 293 46.10 -22.93 28.77
N VAL A 294 44.82 -22.83 29.17
CA VAL A 294 44.41 -22.71 30.57
C VAL A 294 44.75 -24.00 31.29
N ALA A 295 45.63 -23.93 32.28
CA ALA A 295 46.00 -25.07 33.11
C ALA A 295 46.08 -24.67 34.59
N ALA A 296 45.76 -25.62 35.47
CA ALA A 296 45.97 -25.44 36.90
C ALA A 296 47.47 -25.36 37.22
N HIS A 297 47.82 -24.65 38.29
CA HIS A 297 49.20 -24.61 38.74
C HIS A 297 49.67 -25.99 39.20
N ILE A 298 50.85 -26.38 38.74
CA ILE A 298 51.61 -27.50 39.29
C ILE A 298 52.75 -26.88 40.10
N PHE A 299 52.65 -26.95 41.42
CA PHE A 299 53.60 -26.37 42.34
C PHE A 299 54.70 -27.35 42.69
N GLU A 300 55.94 -26.92 42.53
CA GLU A 300 57.12 -27.65 42.99
C GLU A 300 57.82 -26.82 44.06
N TRP A 301 58.40 -27.54 45.03
CA TRP A 301 59.11 -26.91 46.14
C TRP A 301 60.53 -26.55 45.71
N ASN A 302 60.81 -25.25 45.60
CA ASN A 302 62.14 -24.74 45.29
C ASN A 302 62.83 -24.17 46.53
N ARG A 303 64.13 -24.48 46.64
CA ARG A 303 65.07 -23.96 47.64
C ARG A 303 66.00 -22.96 46.95
N ASP A 304 65.44 -21.86 46.47
CA ASP A 304 66.19 -20.78 45.80
C ASP A 304 65.84 -19.44 46.45
N SER A 305 66.16 -19.35 47.74
CA SER A 305 66.00 -18.17 48.58
C SER A 305 67.38 -17.79 49.11
N GLU A 306 67.70 -16.50 49.15
CA GLU A 306 68.92 -15.98 49.79
C GLU A 306 69.02 -16.41 51.28
N ASP A 307 67.89 -16.82 51.85
CA ASP A 307 67.78 -17.48 53.14
C ASP A 307 67.57 -19.00 52.97
N ALA A 308 68.58 -19.80 53.28
CA ALA A 308 68.57 -21.26 53.13
C ALA A 308 67.52 -21.98 54.00
N ASN A 309 66.80 -21.25 54.86
CA ASN A 309 65.80 -21.76 55.79
C ASN A 309 64.34 -21.56 55.34
N ILE A 310 64.09 -21.03 54.15
CA ILE A 310 62.73 -20.87 53.60
C ILE A 310 62.63 -21.62 52.27
N ARG A 311 61.54 -22.39 52.10
CA ARG A 311 61.17 -22.98 50.82
C ARG A 311 59.91 -22.31 50.28
N HIS A 312 59.87 -22.08 48.97
CA HIS A 312 58.74 -21.47 48.26
C HIS A 312 58.08 -22.52 47.37
N GLU A 313 56.75 -22.53 47.32
CA GLU A 313 55.99 -23.23 46.27
C GLU A 313 55.84 -22.30 45.07
N ILE A 314 56.51 -22.64 43.97
CA ILE A 314 56.46 -21.86 42.73
C ILE A 314 55.93 -22.76 41.61
N CYS A 315 55.08 -22.22 40.74
CA CYS A 315 54.63 -22.94 39.57
C CYS A 315 55.78 -23.11 38.56
N SER A 316 56.11 -24.35 38.20
CA SER A 316 57.23 -24.67 37.30
C SER A 316 57.06 -24.17 35.86
N ILE A 317 55.85 -23.76 35.47
CA ILE A 317 55.54 -23.31 34.11
C ILE A 317 55.52 -21.79 34.00
N CYS A 318 54.80 -21.10 34.89
CA CYS A 318 54.58 -19.65 34.81
C CYS A 318 55.35 -18.83 35.87
N GLY A 319 55.95 -19.47 36.86
CA GLY A 319 56.69 -18.79 37.94
C GLY A 319 55.82 -18.15 39.02
N TYR A 320 54.51 -18.43 39.07
CA TYR A 320 53.63 -17.91 40.11
C TYR A 320 53.99 -18.47 41.51
N GLU A 321 54.14 -17.60 42.49
CA GLU A 321 54.42 -17.95 43.88
C GLU A 321 53.13 -18.17 44.67
N ASN A 322 52.99 -19.35 45.28
CA ASN A 322 51.78 -19.74 46.02
C ASN A 322 51.90 -19.44 47.52
N SER A 323 52.92 -20.00 48.17
CA SER A 323 53.17 -19.83 49.60
C SER A 323 54.63 -20.08 49.96
N SER A 324 55.07 -19.52 51.09
CA SER A 324 56.41 -19.68 51.64
C SER A 324 56.32 -20.30 53.05
N GLU A 325 57.16 -21.28 53.36
CA GLU A 325 57.23 -21.88 54.69
C GLU A 325 58.68 -21.97 55.19
N ALA A 326 58.85 -21.78 56.51
CA ALA A 326 60.11 -21.99 57.20
C ALA A 326 60.41 -23.50 57.30
N ILE A 327 61.63 -23.90 56.97
CA ILE A 327 62.10 -25.28 57.10
C ILE A 327 62.45 -25.52 58.57
N HIS A 328 61.59 -26.25 59.29
CA HIS A 328 61.93 -26.75 60.62
C HIS A 328 62.89 -27.94 60.48
N SER A 329 64.13 -27.78 60.95
CA SER A 329 65.09 -28.87 61.12
C SER A 329 64.50 -29.93 62.06
N THR A 330 64.23 -31.15 61.56
CA THR A 330 63.90 -32.31 62.40
C THR A 330 65.15 -32.96 63.03
N GLY A 331 66.18 -32.15 63.26
CA GLY A 331 67.44 -32.55 63.89
C GLY A 331 67.61 -32.03 65.31
N ASP A 332 66.53 -31.75 66.05
CA ASP A 332 66.66 -31.49 67.49
C ASP A 332 66.78 -32.82 68.23
N SER A 333 68.04 -33.22 68.47
CA SER A 333 68.46 -34.44 69.15
C SER A 333 68.18 -34.45 70.67
N THR A 334 67.17 -33.71 71.13
CA THR A 334 66.84 -33.56 72.55
C THR A 334 66.16 -34.81 73.15
N GLU A 335 65.73 -35.77 72.31
CA GLU A 335 65.11 -37.04 72.74
C GLU A 335 66.06 -38.26 72.69
N VAL A 336 67.36 -38.09 72.38
CA VAL A 336 68.34 -39.20 72.42
C VAL A 336 68.71 -39.57 73.87
N ALA A 337 68.62 -38.61 74.79
CA ALA A 337 68.85 -38.83 76.22
C ALA A 337 67.79 -39.75 76.86
N LEU A 338 66.54 -39.70 76.38
CA LEU A 338 65.44 -40.55 76.85
C LEU A 338 65.61 -42.01 76.42
N TRP A 339 66.18 -42.26 75.23
CA TRP A 339 66.46 -43.62 74.75
C TRP A 339 67.67 -44.30 75.41
N LEU A 340 68.69 -43.53 75.86
CA LEU A 340 69.87 -44.10 76.52
C LEU A 340 69.64 -44.47 78.00
N VAL A 341 68.72 -43.79 78.70
CA VAL A 341 68.39 -44.12 80.11
C VAL A 341 67.58 -45.42 80.22
N LEU A 342 66.78 -45.77 79.21
CA LEU A 342 65.95 -46.97 79.22
C LEU A 342 66.75 -48.28 79.04
N MET A 343 67.95 -48.21 78.46
CA MET A 343 68.78 -49.40 78.19
C MET A 343 69.73 -49.77 79.36
N ILE A 344 69.94 -48.86 80.33
CA ILE A 344 70.86 -49.10 81.46
C ILE A 344 70.16 -49.74 82.67
N THR A 345 68.84 -49.62 82.82
CA THR A 345 68.11 -50.20 83.97
C THR A 345 67.74 -51.68 83.81
N ALA A 346 67.82 -52.25 82.60
CA ALA A 346 67.49 -53.67 82.38
C ALA A 346 68.67 -54.64 82.62
N GLY A 347 69.91 -54.13 82.76
CA GLY A 347 71.12 -54.97 82.88
C GLY A 347 71.53 -55.37 84.30
N ALA A 348 70.86 -54.89 85.36
CA ALA A 348 71.41 -54.92 86.72
C ALA A 348 70.59 -55.71 87.77
N VAL A 349 69.84 -56.76 87.42
CA VAL A 349 69.19 -57.66 88.42
C VAL A 349 69.38 -59.17 88.12
N ALA A 350 70.32 -59.54 87.25
CA ALA A 350 70.74 -60.94 87.10
C ALA A 350 71.90 -61.32 88.04
N ALA A 351 71.73 -61.14 89.36
CA ALA A 351 72.55 -61.80 90.40
C ALA A 351 71.93 -61.63 91.80
N GLY A 352 71.03 -62.52 92.21
CA GLY A 352 70.60 -62.59 93.61
C GLY A 352 69.33 -63.41 93.84
N ALA A 353 69.51 -64.67 94.25
CA ALA A 353 68.51 -65.57 94.84
C ALA A 353 67.41 -66.07 93.87
N VAL A 354 67.46 -67.30 93.31
CA VAL A 354 67.42 -68.58 94.04
C VAL A 354 66.75 -68.41 95.41
N VAL A 355 65.42 -68.51 95.47
CA VAL A 355 64.64 -69.17 96.53
C VAL A 355 63.14 -69.03 96.21
N TYR A 356 62.46 -70.18 96.24
CA TYR A 356 61.01 -70.31 96.45
C TYR A 356 60.07 -70.01 95.26
N ARG A 357 59.87 -70.94 94.33
CA ARG A 357 58.91 -72.06 94.40
C ARG A 357 57.48 -71.65 94.80
N ARG A 358 56.58 -71.94 93.85
CA ARG A 358 55.26 -72.59 93.98
C ARG A 358 54.00 -71.73 93.89
N LYS A 359 53.24 -72.12 92.85
CA LYS A 359 51.78 -72.35 92.82
C LYS A 359 50.94 -71.07 92.77
N ARG A 360 49.83 -71.00 92.02
CA ARG A 360 49.08 -71.94 91.17
C ARG A 360 48.11 -71.08 90.36
N LYS A 361 47.70 -71.56 89.18
CA LYS A 361 46.45 -71.12 88.53
C LYS A 361 45.25 -71.50 89.41
N ALA A 362 44.21 -70.65 89.31
CA ALA A 362 42.81 -70.86 89.67
C ALA A 362 42.49 -71.12 91.16
#